data_AF-A6EQI7-F1
#
_entry.id   AF-A6EQI7-F1
#
_cell.length_a   1.000
_cell.length_b   1.000
_cell.length_c   1.000
_cell.angle_alpha   90.00
_cell.angle_beta   90.00
_cell.angle_gamma   90.00
#
_symmetry.space_group_name_H-M   'P 1'
#
loop_
_entity.id
_entity.type
_entity.pdbx_description
1 polymer ?
#
loop_
_entity_poly.entity_id
_entity_poly.type
_entity_poly.pdbx_seq_one_letter_code
_entity_poly.pdbx_strand_id
1 'polypeptide(L)'
;MKTKLFLFTFLILLGFYPVIGQESQNTVLSKFESGNYTVYKINGKKFEKVKKAWPVVITKSGENVSEILVKRAGILDESFKPDVPGYPAYFAFKTFRLSFIKDYAVYYEWNGKQEANTKYVLVKPGGSFGKKWEATNEEVASYAIATFKNQTNARANVKEAKAALAESDRIANSLQHKKVKSIALEIINTPKKIAHFSEAIDYGIIATLADGSQLKTSNLGGKMPWEDFKLSHTGVSNTIERVKVDENASSLKNDEVVFSVQSVYHPSLKASKSLATTNNVSIQVNQNGFAGWDRKKHMTVFQGKDGQHAGRADNLTVKVKSFKHKQTGATLNKIEVYNNTKNKIVSQYKLTPDTEFIVNAIGGYGMGGFDGDSSTADGGNGGNGGAGGNVTVIKDPNVKKVTLKINNQGGKGGKGGAPKYSSASAGRTGSTGENGTTTTQTKTLQLNF
;
A
#
# COMPACT_ATOMS: atom_id res chain seq x y z
N MET A 1 -27.34 -52.07 51.61
CA MET A 1 -25.90 -52.08 51.94
C MET A 1 -25.16 -51.32 50.84
N LYS A 2 -24.51 -50.20 51.20
CA LYS A 2 -23.43 -49.48 50.49
C LYS A 2 -23.56 -49.17 48.99
N THR A 3 -24.18 -48.03 48.62
CA THR A 3 -23.79 -47.14 47.48
C THR A 3 -24.77 -45.96 47.29
N LYS A 4 -25.03 -45.15 48.31
CA LYS A 4 -25.85 -43.92 48.16
C LYS A 4 -25.36 -42.71 48.96
N LEU A 5 -24.05 -42.60 49.20
CA LEU A 5 -23.50 -41.51 50.03
C LEU A 5 -22.23 -40.87 49.47
N PHE A 6 -22.00 -40.93 48.14
CA PHE A 6 -20.80 -40.32 47.54
C PHE A 6 -21.08 -39.40 46.34
N LEU A 7 -22.33 -39.28 45.88
CA LEU A 7 -22.69 -38.43 44.73
C LEU A 7 -23.28 -37.06 45.11
N PHE A 8 -23.60 -36.83 46.39
CA PHE A 8 -24.25 -35.58 46.81
C PHE A 8 -23.28 -34.50 47.32
N THR A 9 -22.01 -34.85 47.55
CA THR A 9 -20.98 -33.91 48.04
C THR A 9 -20.13 -33.31 46.91
N PHE A 10 -20.21 -33.85 45.69
CA PHE A 10 -19.49 -33.30 44.52
C PHE A 10 -20.33 -32.31 43.70
N LEU A 11 -21.64 -32.23 43.93
CA LEU A 11 -22.55 -31.32 43.21
C LEU A 11 -22.76 -29.96 43.91
N ILE A 12 -22.30 -29.80 45.16
CA ILE A 12 -22.45 -28.57 45.96
C ILE A 12 -21.14 -27.75 46.00
N LEU A 13 -20.08 -28.23 45.35
CA LEU A 13 -18.79 -27.54 45.17
C LEU A 13 -18.55 -27.04 43.74
N LEU A 14 -19.59 -27.01 42.89
CA LEU A 14 -19.66 -26.02 41.81
C LEU A 14 -20.08 -24.70 42.45
N GLY A 15 -19.15 -24.16 43.24
CA GLY A 15 -19.22 -22.79 43.69
C GLY A 15 -19.52 -21.93 42.48
N PHE A 16 -20.65 -21.22 42.56
CA PHE A 16 -20.84 -19.98 41.86
C PHE A 16 -19.65 -19.08 42.24
N TYR A 17 -18.52 -19.24 41.57
CA TYR A 17 -17.59 -18.15 41.43
C TYR A 17 -18.45 -17.06 40.79
N PRO A 18 -18.72 -15.93 41.47
CA PRO A 18 -19.21 -14.79 40.73
C PRO A 18 -18.19 -14.61 39.62
N VAL A 19 -18.64 -14.75 38.38
CA VAL A 19 -17.92 -14.16 37.26
C VAL A 19 -17.92 -12.69 37.63
N ILE A 20 -16.85 -12.24 38.29
CA ILE A 20 -16.66 -10.83 38.62
C ILE A 20 -16.49 -10.20 37.25
N GLY A 21 -17.62 -9.77 36.68
CA GLY A 21 -17.65 -9.10 35.39
C GLY A 21 -16.66 -7.96 35.46
N GLN A 22 -15.72 -7.95 34.53
CA GLN A 22 -14.72 -6.89 34.43
C GLN A 22 -15.44 -5.53 34.46
N GLU A 23 -15.16 -4.71 35.48
CA GLU A 23 -15.82 -3.43 35.70
C GLU A 23 -15.64 -2.50 34.47
N SER A 24 -16.72 -1.83 34.05
CA SER A 24 -16.69 -0.76 33.04
C SER A 24 -15.67 0.31 33.46
N GLN A 25 -15.02 0.95 32.49
CA GLN A 25 -14.13 2.07 32.80
C GLN A 25 -14.84 3.19 33.58
N ASN A 26 -16.15 3.40 33.41
CA ASN A 26 -16.92 4.35 34.22
C ASN A 26 -16.96 3.94 35.71
N THR A 27 -17.13 2.64 35.98
CA THR A 27 -17.09 2.09 37.34
C THR A 27 -15.69 2.19 37.93
N VAL A 28 -14.66 1.86 37.17
CA VAL A 28 -13.26 2.01 37.61
C VAL A 28 -12.93 3.47 37.91
N LEU A 29 -13.37 4.39 37.04
CA LEU A 29 -13.15 5.83 37.16
C LEU A 29 -13.90 6.50 38.31
N SER A 30 -14.92 5.86 38.89
CA SER A 30 -15.53 6.35 40.14
C SER A 30 -14.50 6.48 41.28
N LYS A 31 -13.40 5.72 41.21
CA LYS A 31 -12.28 5.73 42.17
C LYS A 31 -11.20 6.74 41.78
N PHE A 32 -11.35 7.52 40.72
CA PHE A 32 -10.38 8.48 40.22
C PHE A 32 -10.95 9.90 40.20
N GLU A 33 -10.07 10.88 40.38
CA GLU A 33 -10.42 12.30 40.41
C GLU A 33 -9.48 13.09 39.49
N SER A 34 -9.93 14.26 39.05
CA SER A 34 -9.08 15.22 38.32
C SER A 34 -7.93 15.67 39.21
N GLY A 35 -6.73 15.85 38.65
CA GLY A 35 -5.56 16.23 39.43
C GLY A 35 -4.23 16.11 38.69
N ASN A 36 -3.13 16.26 39.42
CA ASN A 36 -1.78 16.17 38.88
C ASN A 36 -1.18 14.78 39.08
N TYR A 37 -1.18 13.97 38.03
CA TYR A 37 -0.76 12.58 38.08
C TYR A 37 0.76 12.45 37.94
N THR A 38 1.36 11.58 38.76
CA THR A 38 2.77 11.20 38.60
C THR A 38 2.89 10.32 37.37
N VAL A 39 3.85 10.63 36.49
CA VAL A 39 3.99 9.93 35.21
C VAL A 39 5.24 9.09 35.18
N TYR A 40 5.12 7.87 34.66
CA TYR A 40 6.22 6.99 34.35
C TYR A 40 6.28 6.79 32.84
N LYS A 41 7.39 7.16 32.21
CA LYS A 41 7.61 6.98 30.77
C LYS A 41 8.39 5.69 30.52
N ILE A 42 8.19 5.09 29.36
CA ILE A 42 9.04 3.98 28.93
C ILE A 42 10.43 4.49 28.50
N ASN A 43 11.48 3.82 28.98
CA ASN A 43 12.85 3.91 28.47
C ASN A 43 13.37 2.49 28.24
N GLY A 44 13.48 2.07 26.98
CA GLY A 44 13.69 0.67 26.62
C GLY A 44 12.52 -0.21 27.08
N LYS A 45 12.77 -1.12 28.03
CA LYS A 45 11.77 -2.02 28.65
C LYS A 45 11.48 -1.70 30.12
N LYS A 46 11.88 -0.52 30.59
CA LYS A 46 11.70 -0.09 31.99
C LYS A 46 10.89 1.20 32.05
N PHE A 47 10.18 1.36 33.16
CA PHE A 47 9.45 2.59 33.46
C PHE A 47 10.30 3.52 34.31
N GLU A 48 10.43 4.76 33.85
CA GLU A 48 11.17 5.82 34.54
C GLU A 48 10.24 6.93 34.97
N LYS A 49 10.33 7.32 36.24
CA LYS A 49 9.54 8.43 36.80
C LYS A 49 9.93 9.75 36.12
N VAL A 50 8.93 10.44 35.60
CA VAL A 50 9.06 11.78 35.02
C VAL A 50 9.03 12.81 36.15
N LYS A 51 9.90 13.82 36.08
CA LYS A 51 10.01 14.88 37.11
C LYS A 51 8.72 15.71 37.25
N LYS A 52 8.06 16.02 36.13
CA LYS A 52 6.85 16.85 36.09
C LYS A 52 5.59 15.98 36.03
N ALA A 53 4.67 16.19 36.97
CA ALA A 53 3.34 15.58 36.95
C ALA A 53 2.49 16.12 35.78
N TRP A 54 1.54 15.33 35.30
CA TRP A 54 0.63 15.74 34.22
C TRP A 54 -0.77 16.02 34.79
N PRO A 55 -1.36 17.20 34.51
CA PRO A 55 -2.75 17.46 34.81
C PRO A 55 -3.66 16.53 34.01
N VAL A 56 -4.60 15.88 34.70
CA VAL A 56 -5.67 15.07 34.12
C VAL A 56 -7.00 15.64 34.58
N VAL A 57 -7.88 15.95 33.64
CA VAL A 57 -9.24 16.43 33.91
C VAL A 57 -10.23 15.38 33.42
N ILE A 58 -11.07 14.88 34.31
CA ILE A 58 -12.11 13.90 34.03
C ILE A 58 -13.45 14.64 33.99
N THR A 59 -14.07 14.71 32.81
CA THR A 59 -15.36 15.37 32.60
C THR A 59 -16.47 14.33 32.59
N LYS A 60 -17.52 14.57 33.39
CA LYS A 60 -18.69 13.70 33.47
C LYS A 60 -19.91 14.36 32.82
N SER A 61 -20.77 13.53 32.23
CA SER A 61 -22.10 13.89 31.74
C SER A 61 -23.10 12.94 32.39
N GLY A 62 -23.76 13.41 33.46
CA GLY A 62 -24.49 12.53 34.37
C GLY A 62 -23.55 11.60 35.12
N GLU A 63 -23.89 10.31 35.20
CA GLU A 63 -23.07 9.29 35.88
C GLU A 63 -21.87 8.79 35.04
N ASN A 64 -21.82 9.13 33.75
CA ASN A 64 -20.83 8.62 32.81
C ASN A 64 -19.70 9.62 32.55
N VAL A 65 -18.49 9.13 32.31
CA VAL A 65 -17.36 9.96 31.86
C VAL A 65 -17.49 10.23 30.36
N SER A 66 -17.59 11.50 29.99
CA SER A 66 -17.73 11.95 28.60
C SER A 66 -16.39 12.25 27.93
N GLU A 67 -15.39 12.65 28.73
CA GLU A 67 -14.08 13.04 28.23
C GLU A 67 -13.01 12.96 29.34
N ILE A 68 -11.78 12.63 28.96
CA ILE A 68 -10.60 12.74 29.81
C ILE A 68 -9.55 13.57 29.08
N LEU A 69 -9.26 14.76 29.59
CA LEU A 69 -8.22 15.62 29.06
C LEU A 69 -6.91 15.36 29.80
N VAL A 70 -5.90 14.89 29.08
CA VAL A 70 -4.53 14.73 29.59
C VAL A 70 -3.67 15.87 29.05
N LYS A 71 -3.13 16.70 29.95
CA LYS A 71 -2.20 17.79 29.61
C LYS A 71 -0.77 17.29 29.66
N ARG A 72 -0.32 16.62 28.59
CA ARG A 72 1.00 16.00 28.53
C ARG A 72 2.10 17.03 28.68
N ALA A 73 2.91 16.86 29.75
CA ALA A 73 3.94 17.80 30.20
C ALA A 73 3.46 19.25 30.42
N GLY A 74 2.14 19.49 30.46
CA GLY A 74 1.51 20.81 30.54
C GLY A 74 1.58 21.64 29.25
N ILE A 75 1.82 21.02 28.10
CA ILE A 75 1.95 21.72 26.79
C ILE A 75 0.96 21.17 25.76
N LEU A 76 0.73 19.86 25.75
CA LEU A 76 -0.13 19.20 24.77
C LEU A 76 -1.45 18.78 25.42
N ASP A 77 -2.54 19.29 24.87
CA ASP A 77 -3.91 18.95 25.27
C ASP A 77 -4.40 17.76 24.45
N GLU A 78 -4.58 16.62 25.11
CA GLU A 78 -5.02 15.38 24.50
C GLU A 78 -6.38 14.97 25.08
N SER A 79 -7.45 15.20 24.30
CA SER A 79 -8.83 14.86 24.67
C SER A 79 -9.13 13.41 24.30
N PHE A 80 -9.23 12.56 25.31
CA PHE A 80 -9.60 11.15 25.18
C PHE A 80 -11.11 10.98 25.35
N LYS A 81 -11.77 10.38 24.36
CA LYS A 81 -13.22 10.13 24.36
C LYS A 81 -13.55 8.65 24.55
N PRO A 82 -14.65 8.30 25.23
CA PRO A 82 -15.01 6.90 25.45
C PRO A 82 -15.18 6.18 24.12
N ASP A 83 -14.66 4.96 24.02
CA ASP A 83 -14.74 4.18 22.78
C ASP A 83 -16.15 3.66 22.50
N VAL A 84 -16.89 3.36 23.58
CA VAL A 84 -18.33 3.09 23.61
C VAL A 84 -18.95 4.00 24.69
N PRO A 85 -19.82 4.96 24.31
CA PRO A 85 -20.52 5.80 25.29
C PRO A 85 -21.28 4.97 26.34
N GLY A 86 -21.23 5.39 27.61
CA GLY A 86 -21.90 4.73 28.73
C GLY A 86 -21.20 3.47 29.27
N TYR A 87 -20.48 2.73 28.43
CA TYR A 87 -19.78 1.52 28.84
C TYR A 87 -18.40 1.39 28.15
N PRO A 88 -17.45 2.30 28.43
CA PRO A 88 -16.15 2.30 27.77
C PRO A 88 -15.26 1.14 28.21
N ALA A 89 -14.52 0.56 27.26
CA ALA A 89 -13.35 -0.29 27.55
C ALA A 89 -12.09 0.56 27.68
N TYR A 90 -12.03 1.69 27.01
CA TYR A 90 -10.95 2.65 27.10
C TYR A 90 -11.44 4.01 26.59
N PHE A 91 -10.60 5.02 26.73
CA PHE A 91 -10.77 6.30 26.09
C PHE A 91 -9.74 6.45 24.97
N ALA A 92 -10.13 7.02 23.83
CA ALA A 92 -9.33 7.08 22.63
C ALA A 92 -9.01 8.52 22.21
N PHE A 93 -7.76 8.73 21.79
CA PHE A 93 -7.29 9.95 21.14
C PHE A 93 -6.34 9.56 20.00
N LYS A 94 -6.74 9.81 18.75
CA LYS A 94 -6.00 9.37 17.55
C LYS A 94 -5.64 7.88 17.65
N THR A 95 -4.36 7.52 17.61
CA THR A 95 -3.83 6.16 17.74
C THR A 95 -3.64 5.71 19.19
N PHE A 96 -3.77 6.63 20.16
CA PHE A 96 -3.54 6.35 21.58
C PHE A 96 -4.82 5.96 22.31
N ARG A 97 -4.63 5.19 23.36
CA ARG A 97 -5.65 4.65 24.24
C ARG A 97 -5.27 4.93 25.68
N LEU A 98 -6.29 5.20 26.49
CA LEU A 98 -6.16 5.45 27.91
C LEU A 98 -7.11 4.51 28.64
N SER A 99 -6.56 3.62 29.47
CA SER A 99 -7.32 2.68 30.28
C SER A 99 -6.91 2.78 31.74
N PHE A 100 -7.89 2.83 32.63
CA PHE A 100 -7.70 2.83 34.07
C PHE A 100 -7.76 1.40 34.57
N ILE A 101 -6.72 0.97 35.27
CA ILE A 101 -6.58 -0.38 35.81
C ILE A 101 -6.21 -0.23 37.27
N LYS A 102 -7.14 -0.64 38.15
CA LYS A 102 -7.00 -0.55 39.62
C LYS A 102 -6.76 0.90 40.07
N ASP A 103 -5.52 1.27 40.34
CA ASP A 103 -5.09 2.53 40.94
C ASP A 103 -4.21 3.40 40.00
N TYR A 104 -4.02 2.97 38.75
CA TYR A 104 -3.29 3.71 37.72
C TYR A 104 -4.00 3.74 36.37
N ALA A 105 -3.59 4.67 35.53
CA ALA A 105 -3.99 4.74 34.13
C ALA A 105 -2.81 4.39 33.21
N VAL A 106 -3.10 3.64 32.16
CA VAL A 106 -2.13 3.25 31.14
C VAL A 106 -2.43 3.99 29.86
N TYR A 107 -1.42 4.68 29.34
CA TYR A 107 -1.41 5.35 28.05
C TYR A 107 -0.65 4.47 27.06
N TYR A 108 -1.31 3.97 26.02
CA TYR A 108 -0.73 2.97 25.11
C TYR A 108 -1.22 3.12 23.67
N GLU A 109 -0.46 2.51 22.75
CA GLU A 109 -0.90 2.26 21.38
C GLU A 109 -1.53 0.86 21.30
N TRP A 110 -2.60 0.71 20.52
CA TRP A 110 -3.26 -0.57 20.28
C TRP A 110 -3.16 -0.93 18.80
N ASN A 111 -2.47 -2.03 18.48
CA ASN A 111 -2.16 -2.39 17.10
C ASN A 111 -3.25 -3.19 16.37
N GLY A 112 -4.43 -3.35 16.99
CA GLY A 112 -5.55 -4.12 16.43
C GLY A 112 -5.36 -5.64 16.46
N LYS A 113 -4.15 -6.14 16.74
CA LYS A 113 -3.82 -7.56 16.94
C LYS A 113 -3.89 -7.99 18.41
N GLN A 114 -4.66 -7.27 19.21
CA GLN A 114 -4.83 -7.48 20.65
C GLN A 114 -3.57 -7.26 21.50
N GLU A 115 -2.58 -6.53 20.99
CA GLU A 115 -1.37 -6.18 21.74
C GLU A 115 -1.39 -4.69 22.13
N ALA A 116 -1.11 -4.41 23.40
CA ALA A 116 -0.88 -3.06 23.90
C ALA A 116 0.61 -2.73 23.89
N ASN A 117 0.97 -1.53 23.45
CA ASN A 117 2.32 -0.97 23.59
C ASN A 117 2.29 0.26 24.49
N THR A 118 2.53 0.07 25.79
CA THR A 118 2.50 1.13 26.79
C THR A 118 3.58 2.18 26.54
N LYS A 119 3.19 3.45 26.52
CA LYS A 119 4.10 4.61 26.44
C LYS A 119 4.29 5.27 27.79
N TYR A 120 3.19 5.43 28.53
CA TYR A 120 3.19 6.07 29.84
C TYR A 120 2.24 5.36 30.81
N VAL A 121 2.58 5.45 32.09
CA VAL A 121 1.70 5.09 33.20
C VAL A 121 1.49 6.32 34.06
N LEU A 122 0.24 6.63 34.36
CA LEU A 122 -0.17 7.76 35.17
C LEU A 122 -0.70 7.21 36.49
N VAL A 123 -0.10 7.60 37.61
CA VAL A 123 -0.54 7.21 38.95
C VAL A 123 -1.00 8.44 39.72
N LYS A 124 -1.88 8.24 40.69
CA LYS A 124 -2.38 9.32 41.56
C LYS A 124 -1.24 10.10 42.22
N PRO A 125 -1.46 11.37 42.63
CA PRO A 125 -0.46 12.15 43.34
C PRO A 125 0.16 11.37 44.52
N GLY A 126 1.49 11.38 44.63
CA GLY A 126 2.21 10.64 45.68
C GLY A 126 2.38 9.13 45.45
N GLY A 127 1.74 8.54 44.43
CA GLY A 127 1.83 7.12 44.12
C GLY A 127 3.16 6.69 43.48
N SER A 128 3.50 5.40 43.63
CA SER A 128 4.64 4.76 42.98
C SER A 128 4.20 3.71 41.97
N PHE A 129 4.96 3.52 40.88
CA PHE A 129 4.73 2.44 39.92
C PHE A 129 6.00 1.61 39.74
N GLY A 130 5.90 0.30 39.99
CA GLY A 130 7.05 -0.62 39.99
C GLY A 130 6.89 -1.86 39.11
N LYS A 131 5.83 -1.96 38.31
CA LYS A 131 5.61 -3.13 37.44
C LYS A 131 6.56 -3.12 36.24
N LYS A 132 6.84 -4.30 35.69
CA LYS A 132 7.59 -4.46 34.43
C LYS A 132 6.73 -4.06 33.22
N TRP A 133 7.38 -3.63 32.14
CA TRP A 133 6.72 -3.21 30.92
C TRP A 133 5.89 -4.33 30.28
N GLU A 134 6.44 -5.54 30.17
CA GLU A 134 5.76 -6.71 29.62
C GLU A 134 4.46 -7.02 30.39
N ALA A 135 4.55 -7.11 31.72
CA ALA A 135 3.40 -7.39 32.58
C ALA A 135 2.31 -6.31 32.49
N THR A 136 2.71 -5.05 32.29
CA THR A 136 1.75 -3.95 32.13
C THR A 136 1.02 -4.06 30.80
N ASN A 137 1.72 -4.38 29.71
CA ASN A 137 1.08 -4.60 28.41
C ASN A 137 0.14 -5.80 28.42
N GLU A 138 0.55 -6.91 29.04
CA GLU A 138 -0.29 -8.10 29.21
C GLU A 138 -1.56 -7.77 29.99
N GLU A 139 -1.46 -7.07 31.12
CA GLU A 139 -2.63 -6.71 31.94
C GLU A 139 -3.62 -5.80 31.18
N VAL A 140 -3.11 -4.86 30.39
CA VAL A 140 -3.94 -3.97 29.56
C VAL A 140 -4.59 -4.75 28.41
N ALA A 141 -3.85 -5.64 27.77
CA ALA A 141 -4.37 -6.49 26.71
C ALA A 141 -5.46 -7.43 27.24
N SER A 142 -5.20 -8.11 28.35
CA SER A 142 -6.18 -8.97 29.02
C SER A 142 -7.43 -8.19 29.43
N TYR A 143 -7.26 -7.00 30.02
CA TYR A 143 -8.38 -6.13 30.37
C TYR A 143 -9.21 -5.78 29.12
N ALA A 144 -8.57 -5.26 28.07
CA ALA A 144 -9.26 -4.85 26.85
C ALA A 144 -9.99 -6.03 26.19
N ILE A 145 -9.36 -7.21 26.09
CA ILE A 145 -9.99 -8.42 25.53
C ILE A 145 -11.19 -8.85 26.37
N ALA A 146 -11.05 -8.92 27.70
CA ALA A 146 -12.14 -9.34 28.59
C ALA A 146 -13.32 -8.36 28.51
N THR A 147 -13.03 -7.07 28.54
CA THR A 147 -14.04 -6.03 28.41
C THR A 147 -14.72 -6.08 27.03
N PHE A 148 -13.99 -6.33 25.94
CA PHE A 148 -14.59 -6.52 24.61
C PHE A 148 -15.55 -7.71 24.56
N LYS A 149 -15.20 -8.84 25.17
CA LYS A 149 -16.08 -10.03 25.23
C LYS A 149 -17.39 -9.73 25.94
N ASN A 150 -17.36 -8.90 26.99
CA ASN A 150 -18.54 -8.54 27.77
C ASN A 150 -19.34 -7.39 27.14
N GLN A 151 -18.84 -6.78 26.07
CA GLN A 151 -19.42 -5.62 25.39
C GLN A 151 -19.99 -5.92 24.01
N THR A 152 -20.18 -7.19 23.65
CA THR A 152 -20.65 -7.62 22.32
C THR A 152 -21.90 -6.85 21.88
N ASN A 153 -22.92 -6.74 22.73
CA ASN A 153 -24.18 -6.05 22.41
C ASN A 153 -23.99 -4.52 22.31
N ALA A 154 -23.30 -3.89 23.26
CA ALA A 154 -23.06 -2.43 23.23
C ALA A 154 -22.19 -2.02 22.02
N ARG A 155 -21.20 -2.85 21.65
CA ARG A 155 -20.37 -2.63 20.46
C ARG A 155 -21.13 -2.89 19.17
N ALA A 156 -22.02 -3.88 19.14
CA ALA A 156 -22.94 -4.09 18.03
C ALA A 156 -23.82 -2.85 17.84
N ASN A 157 -24.45 -2.34 18.91
CA ASN A 157 -25.28 -1.14 18.86
C ASN A 157 -24.48 0.11 18.41
N VAL A 158 -23.23 0.29 18.87
CA VAL A 158 -22.38 1.40 18.38
C VAL A 158 -21.99 1.23 16.92
N LYS A 159 -21.72 -0.01 16.48
CA LYS A 159 -21.43 -0.31 15.08
C LYS A 159 -22.66 0.00 14.21
N GLU A 160 -23.84 -0.41 14.64
CA GLU A 160 -25.11 -0.11 13.98
C GLU A 160 -25.41 1.39 13.99
N ALA A 161 -25.25 2.09 15.11
CA ALA A 161 -25.44 3.53 15.19
C ALA A 161 -24.45 4.30 14.31
N LYS A 162 -23.18 3.87 14.24
CA LYS A 162 -22.19 4.44 13.32
C LYS A 162 -22.53 4.15 11.85
N ALA A 163 -23.03 2.96 11.55
CA ALA A 163 -23.49 2.61 10.21
C ALA A 163 -24.72 3.44 9.82
N ALA A 164 -25.69 3.61 10.73
CA ALA A 164 -26.87 4.44 10.52
C ALA A 164 -26.50 5.92 10.34
N LEU A 165 -25.55 6.45 11.12
CA LEU A 165 -25.04 7.80 10.93
C LEU A 165 -24.30 7.94 9.58
N ALA A 166 -23.47 6.97 9.21
CA ALA A 166 -22.78 6.97 7.93
C ALA A 166 -23.76 6.90 6.75
N GLU A 167 -24.83 6.11 6.87
CA GLU A 167 -25.89 6.02 5.86
C GLU A 167 -26.73 7.30 5.81
N SER A 168 -27.05 7.90 6.95
CA SER A 168 -27.73 9.20 7.01
C SER A 168 -26.88 10.30 6.37
N ASP A 169 -25.58 10.36 6.68
CA ASP A 169 -24.61 11.25 6.05
C ASP A 169 -24.52 10.98 4.53
N ARG A 170 -24.52 9.71 4.11
CA ARG A 170 -24.51 9.31 2.70
C ARG A 170 -25.76 9.83 1.98
N ILE A 171 -26.95 9.58 2.52
CA ILE A 171 -28.22 10.05 1.95
C ILE A 171 -28.25 11.58 1.89
N ALA A 172 -27.81 12.26 2.96
CA ALA A 172 -27.77 13.72 3.02
C ALA A 172 -26.84 14.33 1.96
N ASN A 173 -25.79 13.63 1.54
CA ASN A 173 -24.82 14.11 0.55
C ASN A 173 -24.95 13.42 -0.83
N SER A 174 -25.90 12.51 -0.99
CA SER A 174 -26.19 11.83 -2.24
C SER A 174 -27.07 12.68 -3.15
N LEU A 175 -27.04 12.39 -4.45
CA LEU A 175 -27.96 12.90 -5.47
C LEU A 175 -29.31 12.17 -5.43
N GLN A 176 -29.40 11.04 -4.74
CA GLN A 176 -30.63 10.27 -4.63
C GLN A 176 -31.78 11.13 -4.08
N HIS A 177 -32.90 11.15 -4.79
CA HIS A 177 -34.10 11.96 -4.48
C HIS A 177 -33.89 13.49 -4.49
N LYS A 178 -32.74 14.01 -4.95
CA LYS A 178 -32.50 15.44 -5.10
C LYS A 178 -32.82 15.92 -6.52
N LYS A 179 -33.19 17.19 -6.67
CA LYS A 179 -33.31 17.83 -7.98
C LYS A 179 -31.94 18.40 -8.36
N VAL A 180 -31.26 17.76 -9.30
CA VAL A 180 -29.93 18.17 -9.77
C VAL A 180 -30.07 18.94 -11.09
N LYS A 181 -29.46 20.12 -11.16
CA LYS A 181 -29.46 20.98 -12.35
C LYS A 181 -28.36 20.59 -13.32
N SER A 182 -27.15 20.34 -12.82
CA SER A 182 -25.99 19.96 -13.63
C SER A 182 -24.95 19.20 -12.82
N ILE A 183 -24.08 18.48 -13.54
CA ILE A 183 -22.86 17.90 -12.99
C ILE A 183 -21.66 18.41 -13.80
N ALA A 184 -20.53 18.61 -13.14
CA ALA A 184 -19.28 19.06 -13.75
C ALA A 184 -18.12 18.20 -13.25
N LEU A 185 -17.17 17.92 -14.13
CA LEU A 185 -15.94 17.21 -13.82
C LEU A 185 -14.80 18.21 -13.69
N GLU A 186 -14.12 18.20 -12.55
CA GLU A 186 -12.98 19.07 -12.30
C GLU A 186 -11.68 18.28 -12.14
N ILE A 187 -10.64 18.76 -12.81
CA ILE A 187 -9.27 18.27 -12.63
C ILE A 187 -8.66 19.14 -11.54
N ILE A 188 -8.20 18.52 -10.45
CA ILE A 188 -7.78 19.24 -9.24
C ILE A 188 -6.42 19.90 -9.48
N ASN A 189 -5.48 19.12 -10.00
CA ASN A 189 -4.15 19.56 -10.38
C ASN A 189 -3.77 18.87 -11.68
N THR A 190 -3.73 19.63 -12.78
CA THR A 190 -3.27 19.10 -14.07
C THR A 190 -1.76 18.87 -14.00
N PRO A 191 -1.27 17.63 -14.09
CA PRO A 191 0.17 17.37 -14.04
C PRO A 191 0.89 18.01 -15.24
N LYS A 192 2.14 18.41 -15.04
CA LYS A 192 2.98 18.94 -16.14
C LYS A 192 3.26 17.90 -17.22
N LYS A 193 3.22 16.62 -16.85
CA LYS A 193 3.44 15.48 -17.74
C LYS A 193 2.24 14.56 -17.66
N ILE A 194 1.58 14.41 -18.80
CA ILE A 194 0.47 13.49 -19.02
C ILE A 194 0.96 12.50 -20.07
N ALA A 195 1.48 11.35 -19.65
CA ALA A 195 2.08 10.36 -20.53
C ALA A 195 2.06 8.97 -19.89
N HIS A 196 2.42 7.94 -20.64
CA HIS A 196 2.61 6.59 -20.09
C HIS A 196 3.50 6.63 -18.84
N PHE A 197 3.04 5.99 -17.75
CA PHE A 197 3.74 5.94 -16.46
C PHE A 197 4.04 7.31 -15.82
N SER A 198 3.34 8.38 -16.21
CA SER A 198 3.49 9.71 -15.59
C SER A 198 2.81 9.80 -14.22
N GLU A 199 2.86 11.01 -13.66
CA GLU A 199 2.10 11.39 -12.48
C GLU A 199 0.61 11.09 -12.67
N ALA A 200 -0.04 10.69 -11.58
CA ALA A 200 -1.47 10.42 -11.58
C ALA A 200 -2.26 11.72 -11.65
N ILE A 201 -3.46 11.66 -12.25
CA ILE A 201 -4.34 12.81 -12.43
C ILE A 201 -5.47 12.68 -11.41
N ASP A 202 -5.53 13.63 -10.49
CA ASP A 202 -6.59 13.71 -9.49
C ASP A 202 -7.76 14.54 -10.03
N TYR A 203 -8.98 14.01 -9.87
CA TYR A 203 -10.21 14.65 -10.37
C TYR A 203 -11.35 14.50 -9.37
N GLY A 204 -12.39 15.33 -9.51
CA GLY A 204 -13.59 15.28 -8.71
C GLY A 204 -14.83 15.68 -9.49
N ILE A 205 -15.99 15.53 -8.86
CA ILE A 205 -17.28 15.85 -9.45
C ILE A 205 -17.98 16.90 -8.57
N ILE A 206 -18.55 17.91 -9.22
CA ILE A 206 -19.40 18.93 -8.60
C ILE A 206 -20.81 18.73 -9.17
N ALA A 207 -21.79 18.52 -8.30
CA ALA A 207 -23.20 18.52 -8.67
C ALA A 207 -23.84 19.82 -8.18
N THR A 208 -24.46 20.58 -9.08
CA THR A 208 -25.22 21.78 -8.73
C THR A 208 -26.70 21.41 -8.63
N LEU A 209 -27.30 21.62 -7.47
CA LEU A 209 -28.71 21.36 -7.23
C LEU A 209 -29.60 22.45 -7.84
N ALA A 210 -30.91 22.22 -7.90
CA ALA A 210 -31.87 23.17 -8.47
C ALA A 210 -31.90 24.51 -7.72
N ASP A 211 -31.58 24.52 -6.42
CA ASP A 211 -31.48 25.72 -5.58
C ASP A 211 -30.14 26.47 -5.74
N GLY A 212 -29.21 25.94 -6.55
CA GLY A 212 -27.87 26.51 -6.77
C GLY A 212 -26.80 26.03 -5.78
N SER A 213 -27.16 25.28 -4.73
CA SER A 213 -26.19 24.68 -3.82
C SER A 213 -25.36 23.61 -4.53
N GLN A 214 -24.15 23.35 -4.01
CA GLN A 214 -23.21 22.41 -4.63
C GLN A 214 -22.85 21.27 -3.69
N LEU A 215 -22.91 20.05 -4.21
CA LEU A 215 -22.33 18.86 -3.61
C LEU A 215 -21.06 18.48 -4.35
N LYS A 216 -20.04 18.03 -3.62
CA LYS A 216 -18.70 17.76 -4.14
C LYS A 216 -18.22 16.39 -3.67
N THR A 217 -17.46 15.68 -4.49
CA THR A 217 -16.78 14.45 -4.06
C THR A 217 -15.64 14.76 -3.08
N SER A 218 -15.20 13.73 -2.35
CA SER A 218 -14.10 13.74 -1.37
C SER A 218 -12.85 14.52 -1.83
N ASN A 219 -12.42 14.28 -3.06
CA ASN A 219 -11.26 14.92 -3.67
C ASN A 219 -11.36 16.45 -3.77
N LEU A 220 -12.58 16.99 -3.82
CA LEU A 220 -12.85 18.42 -3.83
C LEU A 220 -13.27 18.95 -2.44
N GLY A 221 -13.01 18.17 -1.39
CA GLY A 221 -13.33 18.51 0.00
C GLY A 221 -14.78 18.28 0.41
N GLY A 222 -15.59 17.60 -0.41
CA GLY A 222 -16.99 17.29 -0.09
C GLY A 222 -17.21 15.87 0.42
N LYS A 223 -18.47 15.49 0.58
CA LYS A 223 -18.90 14.17 1.07
C LYS A 223 -19.80 13.41 0.08
N MET A 224 -19.93 13.91 -1.14
CA MET A 224 -20.76 13.27 -2.15
C MET A 224 -20.20 11.87 -2.49
N PRO A 225 -21.01 10.81 -2.39
CA PRO A 225 -20.58 9.45 -2.69
C PRO A 225 -20.16 9.29 -4.15
N TRP A 226 -19.13 8.50 -4.42
CA TRP A 226 -18.70 8.20 -5.79
C TRP A 226 -19.65 7.19 -6.47
N GLU A 227 -20.37 6.40 -5.67
CA GLU A 227 -21.37 5.42 -6.08
C GLU A 227 -22.56 6.05 -6.82
N ASP A 228 -22.75 7.36 -6.68
CA ASP A 228 -23.77 8.13 -7.40
C ASP A 228 -23.42 8.33 -8.89
N PHE A 229 -22.24 7.88 -9.33
CA PHE A 229 -21.73 8.08 -10.68
C PHE A 229 -21.24 6.79 -11.34
N LYS A 230 -21.57 6.65 -12.62
CA LYS A 230 -20.93 5.69 -13.52
C LYS A 230 -19.75 6.36 -14.21
N LEU A 231 -18.55 5.83 -13.97
CA LEU A 231 -17.31 6.30 -14.58
C LEU A 231 -17.03 5.55 -15.88
N SER A 232 -16.63 6.26 -16.93
CA SER A 232 -16.24 5.66 -18.22
C SER A 232 -15.06 6.41 -18.81
N HIS A 233 -13.87 6.21 -18.24
CA HIS A 233 -12.67 6.88 -18.71
C HIS A 233 -12.05 6.17 -19.92
N THR A 234 -11.31 6.89 -20.75
CA THR A 234 -10.60 6.36 -21.92
C THR A 234 -9.15 6.83 -21.91
N GLY A 235 -8.21 5.91 -22.18
CA GLY A 235 -6.77 6.21 -22.18
C GLY A 235 -6.14 6.25 -20.79
N VAL A 236 -6.89 5.91 -19.76
CA VAL A 236 -6.47 5.91 -18.36
C VAL A 236 -7.10 4.75 -17.59
N SER A 237 -6.52 4.44 -16.43
CA SER A 237 -7.10 3.52 -15.46
C SER A 237 -8.48 3.97 -14.98
N ASN A 238 -9.41 3.01 -14.83
CA ASN A 238 -10.73 3.26 -14.25
C ASN A 238 -10.70 3.13 -12.72
N THR A 239 -9.94 4.02 -12.09
CA THR A 239 -9.83 4.11 -10.62
C THR A 239 -10.54 5.35 -10.12
N ILE A 240 -11.23 5.23 -8.99
CA ILE A 240 -11.93 6.33 -8.32
C ILE A 240 -10.88 7.35 -7.83
N GLU A 241 -11.22 8.65 -7.88
CA GLU A 241 -10.42 9.80 -7.43
C GLU A 241 -9.17 10.12 -8.24
N ARG A 242 -8.43 9.09 -8.65
CA ARG A 242 -7.10 9.22 -9.25
C ARG A 242 -6.99 8.27 -10.41
N VAL A 243 -6.57 8.76 -11.56
CA VAL A 243 -6.29 7.91 -12.73
C VAL A 243 -4.84 8.03 -13.18
N LYS A 244 -4.35 7.02 -13.89
CA LYS A 244 -3.05 7.07 -14.58
C LYS A 244 -3.25 6.78 -16.06
N VAL A 245 -2.46 7.41 -16.91
CA VAL A 245 -2.45 7.11 -18.35
C VAL A 245 -2.11 5.64 -18.55
N ASP A 246 -2.88 4.97 -19.40
CA ASP A 246 -2.68 3.54 -19.70
C ASP A 246 -1.27 3.28 -20.20
N GLU A 247 -0.75 2.08 -19.95
CA GLU A 247 0.61 1.71 -20.37
C GLU A 247 0.75 1.50 -21.88
N ASN A 248 -0.37 1.29 -22.58
CA ASN A 248 -0.40 0.97 -24.01
C ASN A 248 -1.06 2.11 -24.80
N ALA A 249 -0.35 2.67 -25.77
CA ALA A 249 -0.81 3.78 -26.59
C ALA A 249 -2.01 3.48 -27.50
N SER A 250 -2.36 2.22 -27.73
CA SER A 250 -3.54 1.84 -28.53
C SER A 250 -4.87 2.31 -27.93
N SER A 251 -4.94 2.56 -26.62
CA SER A 251 -6.13 3.14 -25.98
C SER A 251 -6.22 4.67 -26.16
N LEU A 252 -5.12 5.34 -26.56
CA LEU A 252 -5.02 6.79 -26.75
C LEU A 252 -5.33 7.21 -28.19
N LYS A 253 -6.54 6.91 -28.69
CA LYS A 253 -6.90 7.09 -30.11
C LYS A 253 -6.80 8.53 -30.62
N ASN A 254 -6.99 9.52 -29.74
CA ASN A 254 -6.96 10.96 -30.07
C ASN A 254 -5.81 11.71 -29.39
N ASP A 255 -4.79 10.99 -28.92
CA ASP A 255 -3.65 11.56 -28.17
C ASP A 255 -4.09 12.42 -26.97
N GLU A 256 -5.22 12.05 -26.39
CA GLU A 256 -5.81 12.66 -25.20
C GLU A 256 -6.31 11.55 -24.28
N VAL A 257 -6.42 11.89 -23.00
CA VAL A 257 -7.16 11.10 -22.03
C VAL A 257 -8.52 11.74 -21.83
N VAL A 258 -9.58 10.93 -21.73
CA VAL A 258 -10.95 11.43 -21.61
C VAL A 258 -11.56 10.92 -20.32
N PHE A 259 -11.99 11.85 -19.49
CA PHE A 259 -12.74 11.59 -18.28
C PHE A 259 -14.22 11.77 -18.58
N SER A 260 -15.04 10.75 -18.40
CA SER A 260 -16.49 10.88 -18.55
C SER A 260 -17.20 10.30 -17.33
N VAL A 261 -18.23 11.00 -16.89
CA VAL A 261 -19.07 10.63 -15.74
C VAL A 261 -20.53 10.82 -16.10
N GLN A 262 -21.37 9.92 -15.60
CA GLN A 262 -22.82 9.97 -15.73
C GLN A 262 -23.44 9.76 -14.36
N SER A 263 -24.44 10.57 -13.99
CA SER A 263 -25.17 10.33 -12.75
C SER A 263 -26.01 9.06 -12.84
N VAL A 264 -25.97 8.23 -11.80
CA VAL A 264 -26.80 7.02 -11.67
C VAL A 264 -28.28 7.38 -11.49
N TYR A 265 -28.58 8.40 -10.67
CA TYR A 265 -29.94 8.83 -10.36
C TYR A 265 -30.54 9.80 -11.39
N HIS A 266 -29.68 10.48 -12.16
CA HIS A 266 -30.09 11.38 -13.25
C HIS A 266 -29.34 11.04 -14.54
N PRO A 267 -29.69 9.95 -15.25
CA PRO A 267 -28.91 9.45 -16.38
C PRO A 267 -28.73 10.42 -17.56
N SER A 268 -29.57 11.45 -17.66
CA SER A 268 -29.41 12.53 -18.65
C SER A 268 -28.24 13.46 -18.33
N LEU A 269 -27.83 13.56 -17.06
CA LEU A 269 -26.71 14.38 -16.63
C LEU A 269 -25.39 13.64 -16.86
N LYS A 270 -24.58 14.20 -17.76
CA LYS A 270 -23.26 13.69 -18.15
C LYS A 270 -22.28 14.84 -18.14
N ALA A 271 -21.04 14.57 -17.75
CA ALA A 271 -19.94 15.50 -17.89
C ALA A 271 -18.72 14.79 -18.46
N SER A 272 -17.97 15.50 -19.29
CA SER A 272 -16.72 14.99 -19.85
C SER A 272 -15.66 16.08 -19.87
N LYS A 273 -14.39 15.69 -19.68
CA LYS A 273 -13.23 16.57 -19.77
C LYS A 273 -12.11 15.77 -20.41
N SER A 274 -11.36 16.37 -21.31
CA SER A 274 -10.19 15.73 -21.91
C SER A 274 -8.92 16.51 -21.62
N LEU A 275 -7.79 15.79 -21.58
CA LEU A 275 -6.46 16.37 -21.43
C LEU A 275 -5.56 15.79 -22.51
N ALA A 276 -4.88 16.66 -23.26
CA ALA A 276 -3.91 16.24 -24.26
C ALA A 276 -2.70 15.57 -23.59
N THR A 277 -2.21 14.50 -24.22
CA THR A 277 -1.02 13.79 -23.75
C THR A 277 0.26 14.53 -24.14
N THR A 278 1.16 14.70 -23.19
CA THR A 278 2.47 15.35 -23.42
C THR A 278 3.48 14.45 -24.10
N ASN A 279 3.39 13.12 -23.89
CA ASN A 279 4.26 12.10 -24.49
C ASN A 279 5.78 12.38 -24.34
N ASN A 280 6.17 13.03 -23.24
CA ASN A 280 7.54 13.51 -22.98
C ASN A 280 8.19 12.86 -21.75
N VAL A 281 7.81 11.63 -21.45
CA VAL A 281 8.35 10.81 -20.36
C VAL A 281 9.12 9.65 -20.98
N SER A 282 10.38 9.48 -20.57
CA SER A 282 11.20 8.38 -21.06
C SER A 282 10.62 7.04 -20.63
N ILE A 283 10.69 6.06 -21.53
CA ILE A 283 10.11 4.73 -21.31
C ILE A 283 11.22 3.68 -21.43
N GLN A 284 11.16 2.68 -20.55
CA GLN A 284 12.10 1.57 -20.54
C GLN A 284 11.36 0.24 -20.72
N VAL A 285 11.73 -0.52 -21.74
CA VAL A 285 11.25 -1.88 -21.98
C VAL A 285 12.33 -2.88 -21.55
N ASN A 286 11.98 -3.75 -20.60
CA ASN A 286 12.88 -4.79 -20.10
C ASN A 286 12.48 -6.16 -20.63
N GLN A 287 13.36 -6.81 -21.39
CA GLN A 287 13.24 -8.17 -21.90
C GLN A 287 14.55 -8.93 -21.67
N ASN A 288 15.07 -8.80 -20.44
CA ASN A 288 16.33 -9.38 -20.00
C ASN A 288 16.22 -10.90 -19.79
N GLY A 289 17.38 -11.55 -19.78
CA GLY A 289 17.51 -12.92 -19.34
C GLY A 289 17.37 -13.07 -17.83
N PHE A 290 16.87 -14.21 -17.37
CA PHE A 290 16.79 -14.51 -15.93
C PHE A 290 18.19 -14.83 -15.36
N ALA A 291 18.43 -14.49 -14.10
CA ALA A 291 19.68 -14.83 -13.43
C ALA A 291 19.74 -16.31 -13.05
N GLY A 292 20.96 -16.86 -12.96
CA GLY A 292 21.19 -18.27 -12.67
C GLY A 292 20.50 -18.75 -11.39
N TRP A 293 20.49 -17.94 -10.32
CA TRP A 293 19.83 -18.30 -9.06
C TRP A 293 18.29 -18.39 -9.17
N ASP A 294 17.70 -17.78 -10.20
CA ASP A 294 16.28 -17.86 -10.50
C ASP A 294 15.94 -18.98 -11.49
N ARG A 295 16.92 -19.74 -12.00
CA ARG A 295 16.74 -20.77 -13.03
C ARG A 295 15.60 -21.74 -12.72
N LYS A 296 15.43 -22.14 -11.46
CA LYS A 296 14.36 -23.04 -11.01
C LYS A 296 12.93 -22.53 -11.26
N LYS A 297 12.75 -21.21 -11.42
CA LYS A 297 11.46 -20.59 -11.76
C LYS A 297 11.18 -20.60 -13.26
N HIS A 298 12.21 -20.83 -14.08
CA HIS A 298 12.16 -20.67 -15.53
C HIS A 298 12.44 -21.97 -16.29
N MET A 299 12.98 -22.99 -15.62
CA MET A 299 13.36 -24.27 -16.23
C MET A 299 13.08 -25.43 -15.28
N THR A 300 12.70 -26.56 -15.85
CA THR A 300 12.45 -27.82 -15.11
C THR A 300 13.74 -28.56 -14.74
N VAL A 301 14.87 -28.23 -15.37
CA VAL A 301 16.17 -28.93 -15.20
C VAL A 301 17.23 -28.00 -14.61
N PHE A 302 17.96 -28.49 -13.61
CA PHE A 302 18.99 -27.76 -12.85
C PHE A 302 20.34 -28.51 -12.84
N GLN A 303 21.44 -27.76 -12.78
CA GLN A 303 22.82 -28.28 -12.93
C GLN A 303 23.41 -28.83 -11.62
N GLY A 304 22.61 -29.56 -10.83
CA GLY A 304 23.06 -30.13 -9.57
C GLY A 304 23.59 -29.08 -8.59
N LYS A 305 24.72 -29.36 -7.93
CA LYS A 305 25.32 -28.52 -6.88
C LYS A 305 26.07 -27.29 -7.42
N ASP A 306 26.50 -27.29 -8.69
CA ASP A 306 27.23 -26.18 -9.30
C ASP A 306 26.35 -24.93 -9.49
N GLY A 307 27.02 -23.80 -9.70
CA GLY A 307 26.40 -22.53 -10.06
C GLY A 307 25.57 -22.67 -11.34
N GLN A 308 24.30 -22.28 -11.24
CA GLN A 308 23.35 -22.38 -12.32
C GLN A 308 23.62 -21.37 -13.45
N HIS A 309 23.51 -21.82 -14.70
CA HIS A 309 23.55 -20.94 -15.87
C HIS A 309 22.34 -20.01 -15.95
N ALA A 310 22.58 -18.79 -16.40
CA ALA A 310 21.54 -17.80 -16.62
C ALA A 310 20.83 -17.95 -17.97
N GLY A 311 19.67 -17.29 -18.09
CA GLY A 311 18.88 -17.23 -19.31
C GLY A 311 19.39 -16.19 -20.29
N ARG A 312 19.19 -16.46 -21.58
CA ARG A 312 19.37 -15.49 -22.66
C ARG A 312 18.29 -14.39 -22.58
N ALA A 313 18.63 -13.17 -22.96
CA ALA A 313 17.63 -12.14 -23.23
C ALA A 313 16.85 -12.38 -24.52
N ASP A 314 15.69 -11.75 -24.65
CA ASP A 314 14.85 -11.91 -25.83
C ASP A 314 15.35 -11.07 -27.01
N ASN A 315 15.13 -11.56 -28.23
CA ASN A 315 15.39 -10.83 -29.46
C ASN A 315 14.21 -9.90 -29.75
N LEU A 316 14.47 -8.63 -30.05
CA LEU A 316 13.43 -7.61 -30.19
C LEU A 316 13.48 -6.94 -31.57
N THR A 317 12.31 -6.53 -32.05
CA THR A 317 12.15 -5.62 -33.19
C THR A 317 11.44 -4.36 -32.71
N VAL A 318 12.08 -3.21 -32.89
CA VAL A 318 11.54 -1.89 -32.54
C VAL A 318 11.18 -1.17 -33.83
N LYS A 319 9.90 -0.97 -34.09
CA LYS A 319 9.41 -0.24 -35.26
C LYS A 319 9.07 1.18 -34.87
N VAL A 320 9.54 2.17 -35.64
CA VAL A 320 9.35 3.59 -35.35
C VAL A 320 8.76 4.30 -36.57
N LYS A 321 7.66 5.04 -36.39
CA LYS A 321 7.03 5.86 -37.42
C LYS A 321 6.66 7.23 -36.87
N SER A 322 6.99 8.30 -37.58
CA SER A 322 6.56 9.65 -37.18
C SER A 322 5.11 9.91 -37.55
N PHE A 323 4.42 10.70 -36.73
CA PHE A 323 3.06 11.17 -36.97
C PHE A 323 2.82 12.52 -36.28
N LYS A 324 1.66 13.11 -36.52
CA LYS A 324 1.23 14.37 -35.91
C LYS A 324 0.27 14.10 -34.76
N HIS A 325 0.57 14.66 -33.59
CA HIS A 325 -0.30 14.64 -32.42
C HIS A 325 -1.64 15.28 -32.78
N LYS A 326 -2.75 14.57 -32.58
CA LYS A 326 -4.08 14.99 -33.04
C LYS A 326 -4.60 16.28 -32.37
N GLN A 327 -4.29 16.48 -31.10
CA GLN A 327 -4.67 17.71 -30.38
C GLN A 327 -3.72 18.91 -30.62
N THR A 328 -2.41 18.70 -30.62
CA THR A 328 -1.43 19.81 -30.60
C THR A 328 -0.72 20.04 -31.93
N GLY A 329 -0.83 19.12 -32.90
CA GLY A 329 -0.07 19.16 -34.15
C GLY A 329 1.43 18.88 -33.99
N ALA A 330 1.92 18.64 -32.77
CA ALA A 330 3.32 18.32 -32.51
C ALA A 330 3.74 17.04 -33.22
N THR A 331 4.99 16.98 -33.69
CA THR A 331 5.54 15.74 -34.25
C THR A 331 5.82 14.75 -33.12
N LEU A 332 5.34 13.52 -33.26
CA LEU A 332 5.59 12.41 -32.35
C LEU A 332 6.11 11.20 -33.13
N ASN A 333 6.68 10.25 -32.39
CA ASN A 333 7.05 8.92 -32.88
C ASN A 333 6.12 7.87 -32.28
N LYS A 334 5.43 7.10 -33.13
CA LYS A 334 4.80 5.83 -32.75
C LYS A 334 5.89 4.76 -32.70
N ILE A 335 5.95 4.04 -31.59
CA ILE A 335 6.93 2.99 -31.36
C ILE A 335 6.19 1.69 -31.02
N GLU A 336 6.45 0.63 -31.78
CA GLU A 336 5.99 -0.73 -31.48
C GLU A 336 7.21 -1.59 -31.15
N VAL A 337 7.16 -2.30 -30.02
CA VAL A 337 8.16 -3.30 -29.66
C VAL A 337 7.56 -4.68 -29.82
N TYR A 338 8.18 -5.48 -30.68
CA TYR A 338 7.84 -6.85 -30.92
C TYR A 338 8.93 -7.77 -30.39
N ASN A 339 8.57 -8.78 -29.61
CA ASN A 339 9.49 -9.79 -29.12
C ASN A 339 9.50 -10.97 -30.09
N ASN A 340 10.60 -11.09 -30.83
CA ASN A 340 10.79 -12.14 -31.83
C ASN A 340 10.96 -13.52 -31.19
N THR A 341 11.58 -13.59 -30.00
CA THR A 341 11.74 -14.87 -29.27
C THR A 341 10.39 -15.46 -28.85
N LYS A 342 9.43 -14.59 -28.46
CA LYS A 342 8.11 -14.98 -27.95
C LYS A 342 6.98 -14.78 -28.97
N ASN A 343 7.30 -14.34 -30.19
CA ASN A 343 6.36 -14.08 -31.28
C ASN A 343 5.16 -13.20 -30.87
N LYS A 344 5.39 -12.11 -30.11
CA LYS A 344 4.31 -11.23 -29.63
C LYS A 344 4.69 -9.75 -29.54
N ILE A 345 3.69 -8.88 -29.67
CA ILE A 345 3.85 -7.45 -29.34
C ILE A 345 4.01 -7.33 -27.83
N VAL A 346 5.07 -6.64 -27.40
CA VAL A 346 5.35 -6.35 -25.98
C VAL A 346 4.64 -5.07 -25.57
N SER A 347 4.76 -4.03 -26.38
CA SER A 347 4.33 -2.70 -26.00
C SER A 347 4.23 -1.76 -27.21
N GLN A 348 3.40 -0.75 -27.06
CA GLN A 348 3.12 0.28 -28.06
C GLN A 348 3.09 1.64 -27.37
N TYR A 349 3.90 2.59 -27.85
CA TYR A 349 4.08 3.90 -27.23
C TYR A 349 4.02 5.03 -28.26
N LYS A 350 3.74 6.24 -27.76
CA LYS A 350 3.87 7.50 -28.49
C LYS A 350 4.80 8.41 -27.70
N LEU A 351 5.86 8.92 -28.32
CA LEU A 351 6.87 9.76 -27.66
C LEU A 351 7.28 10.95 -28.52
N THR A 352 7.66 12.07 -27.90
CA THR A 352 8.29 13.17 -28.64
C THR A 352 9.67 12.74 -29.17
N PRO A 353 10.17 13.33 -30.28
CA PRO A 353 11.46 12.93 -30.87
C PRO A 353 12.67 13.00 -29.94
N ASP A 354 12.63 13.92 -28.97
CA ASP A 354 13.69 14.16 -27.99
C ASP A 354 13.58 13.28 -26.74
N THR A 355 12.47 12.58 -26.55
CA THR A 355 12.26 11.71 -25.40
C THR A 355 12.98 10.39 -25.59
N GLU A 356 13.77 9.98 -24.58
CA GLU A 356 14.55 8.76 -24.63
C GLU A 356 13.65 7.52 -24.52
N PHE A 357 13.84 6.58 -25.44
CA PHE A 357 13.27 5.25 -25.37
C PHE A 357 14.36 4.22 -25.15
N ILE A 358 14.30 3.53 -24.01
CA ILE A 358 15.32 2.59 -23.54
C ILE A 358 14.84 1.15 -23.76
N VAL A 359 15.67 0.35 -24.43
CA VAL A 359 15.41 -1.07 -24.68
C VAL A 359 16.49 -1.89 -24.00
N ASN A 360 16.09 -2.70 -23.03
CA ASN A 360 16.97 -3.62 -22.32
C ASN A 360 16.69 -5.06 -22.77
N ALA A 361 17.68 -5.65 -23.39
CA ALA A 361 17.75 -7.06 -23.77
C ALA A 361 19.07 -7.64 -23.26
N ILE A 362 19.33 -7.46 -21.96
CA ILE A 362 20.60 -7.84 -21.30
C ILE A 362 20.51 -9.29 -20.83
N GLY A 363 21.53 -10.09 -21.12
CA GLY A 363 21.60 -11.47 -20.67
C GLY A 363 21.69 -11.60 -19.14
N GLY A 364 21.17 -12.70 -18.58
CA GLY A 364 21.17 -12.88 -17.12
C GLY A 364 22.54 -13.21 -16.55
N TYR A 365 22.73 -12.95 -15.25
CA TYR A 365 23.98 -13.25 -14.54
C TYR A 365 24.07 -14.70 -14.09
N GLY A 366 25.18 -15.38 -14.36
CA GLY A 366 25.44 -16.73 -13.87
C GLY A 366 25.53 -16.76 -12.33
N MET A 367 25.03 -17.83 -11.72
CA MET A 367 25.09 -18.02 -10.28
C MET A 367 26.50 -18.47 -9.86
N GLY A 368 26.98 -18.00 -8.70
CA GLY A 368 28.25 -18.46 -8.14
C GLY A 368 28.21 -19.94 -7.77
N GLY A 369 29.38 -20.59 -7.81
CA GLY A 369 29.54 -21.94 -7.29
C GLY A 369 29.50 -21.97 -5.76
N PHE A 370 29.30 -23.16 -5.19
CA PHE A 370 29.38 -23.35 -3.74
C PHE A 370 30.84 -23.38 -3.28
N ASP A 371 31.13 -22.87 -2.09
CA ASP A 371 32.44 -23.05 -1.48
C ASP A 371 32.59 -24.47 -0.93
N GLY A 372 33.77 -25.04 -1.08
CA GLY A 372 34.06 -26.40 -0.60
C GLY A 372 33.88 -26.53 0.91
N ASP A 373 33.46 -27.72 1.34
CA ASP A 373 33.27 -28.09 2.73
C ASP A 373 33.99 -29.41 3.08
N SER A 374 33.78 -29.93 4.29
CA SER A 374 34.42 -31.16 4.76
C SER A 374 33.99 -32.42 3.99
N SER A 375 32.83 -32.37 3.32
CA SER A 375 32.29 -33.47 2.50
C SER A 375 32.62 -33.34 1.02
N THR A 376 32.85 -32.11 0.55
CA THR A 376 33.25 -31.79 -0.83
C THR A 376 34.29 -30.68 -0.78
N ALA A 377 35.57 -31.06 -0.67
CA ALA A 377 36.65 -30.09 -0.40
C ALA A 377 36.91 -29.11 -1.56
N ASP A 378 36.56 -29.50 -2.79
CA ASP A 378 36.65 -28.65 -3.98
C ASP A 378 35.48 -27.66 -4.04
N GLY A 379 35.74 -26.45 -4.54
CA GLY A 379 34.71 -25.47 -4.81
C GLY A 379 33.93 -25.79 -6.08
N GLY A 380 32.61 -25.55 -6.07
CA GLY A 380 31.75 -25.74 -7.23
C GLY A 380 32.01 -24.74 -8.35
N ASN A 381 31.74 -25.13 -9.58
CA ASN A 381 31.88 -24.22 -10.72
C ASN A 381 30.81 -23.13 -10.70
N GLY A 382 31.15 -21.93 -11.14
CA GLY A 382 30.19 -20.87 -11.40
C GLY A 382 29.43 -21.10 -12.70
N GLY A 383 28.19 -20.66 -12.74
CA GLY A 383 27.34 -20.76 -13.92
C GLY A 383 27.70 -19.73 -14.99
N ASN A 384 27.47 -20.05 -16.26
CA ASN A 384 27.67 -19.13 -17.36
C ASN A 384 26.61 -18.01 -17.35
N GLY A 385 27.01 -16.82 -17.77
CA GLY A 385 26.10 -15.72 -18.06
C GLY A 385 25.32 -15.97 -19.34
N GLY A 386 24.09 -15.45 -19.40
CA GLY A 386 23.24 -15.55 -20.58
C GLY A 386 23.69 -14.58 -21.66
N ALA A 387 23.49 -14.93 -22.94
CA ALA A 387 23.75 -13.99 -24.02
C ALA A 387 22.70 -12.85 -24.06
N GLY A 388 23.13 -11.70 -24.55
CA GLY A 388 22.27 -10.56 -24.87
C GLY A 388 21.34 -10.85 -26.04
N GLY A 389 20.25 -10.10 -26.12
CA GLY A 389 19.25 -10.21 -27.18
C GLY A 389 19.61 -9.36 -28.38
N ASN A 390 19.35 -9.86 -29.59
CA ASN A 390 19.51 -9.05 -30.80
C ASN A 390 18.36 -8.05 -30.91
N VAL A 391 18.66 -6.79 -31.21
CA VAL A 391 17.67 -5.72 -31.35
C VAL A 391 17.71 -5.16 -32.76
N THR A 392 16.63 -5.34 -33.50
CA THR A 392 16.45 -4.74 -34.84
C THR A 392 15.60 -3.49 -34.71
N VAL A 393 16.13 -2.33 -35.10
CA VAL A 393 15.39 -1.07 -35.20
C VAL A 393 14.98 -0.84 -36.64
N ILE A 394 13.68 -0.74 -36.91
CA ILE A 394 13.15 -0.41 -38.23
C ILE A 394 12.53 0.99 -38.15
N LYS A 395 13.06 1.93 -38.92
CA LYS A 395 12.57 3.32 -38.99
C LYS A 395 11.86 3.56 -40.32
N ASP A 396 10.68 4.18 -40.25
CA ASP A 396 10.04 4.73 -41.44
C ASP A 396 10.91 5.86 -42.02
N PRO A 397 11.02 6.02 -43.36
CA PRO A 397 11.82 7.07 -43.99
C PRO A 397 11.48 8.48 -43.50
N ASN A 398 10.24 8.71 -43.04
CA ASN A 398 9.79 10.02 -42.55
C ASN A 398 10.23 10.33 -41.12
N VAL A 399 10.88 9.40 -40.41
CA VAL A 399 11.38 9.62 -39.05
C VAL A 399 12.65 10.46 -39.09
N LYS A 400 12.50 11.77 -38.81
CA LYS A 400 13.64 12.71 -38.77
C LYS A 400 14.54 12.50 -37.55
N LYS A 401 13.95 12.21 -36.40
CA LYS A 401 14.67 12.04 -35.12
C LYS A 401 13.94 11.05 -34.22
N VAL A 402 14.71 10.18 -33.58
CA VAL A 402 14.26 9.32 -32.48
C VAL A 402 15.45 9.12 -31.53
N THR A 403 15.22 9.26 -30.22
CA THR A 403 16.26 9.09 -29.20
C THR A 403 16.13 7.68 -28.62
N LEU A 404 17.02 6.77 -29.04
CA LEU A 404 17.00 5.35 -28.65
C LEU A 404 18.26 5.00 -27.86
N LYS A 405 18.09 4.31 -26.72
CA LYS A 405 19.17 3.68 -25.97
C LYS A 405 18.95 2.18 -25.92
N ILE A 406 19.88 1.41 -26.48
CA ILE A 406 19.77 -0.05 -26.55
C ILE A 406 20.86 -0.67 -25.68
N ASN A 407 20.45 -1.44 -24.68
CA ASN A 407 21.33 -2.20 -23.80
C ASN A 407 21.10 -3.70 -24.06
N ASN A 408 22.04 -4.33 -24.74
CA ASN A 408 21.94 -5.71 -25.18
C ASN A 408 23.19 -6.53 -24.84
N GLN A 409 23.86 -6.18 -23.74
CA GLN A 409 25.08 -6.86 -23.31
C GLN A 409 24.78 -8.28 -22.82
N GLY A 410 25.77 -9.17 -22.93
CA GLY A 410 25.73 -10.46 -22.26
C GLY A 410 25.86 -10.32 -20.75
N GLY A 411 25.27 -11.27 -20.02
CA GLY A 411 25.39 -11.33 -18.57
C GLY A 411 26.75 -11.87 -18.15
N LYS A 412 27.23 -11.47 -16.97
CA LYS A 412 28.50 -11.98 -16.43
C LYS A 412 28.36 -13.44 -15.98
N GLY A 413 29.43 -14.21 -16.12
CA GLY A 413 29.53 -15.52 -15.50
C GLY A 413 29.63 -15.43 -13.97
N GLY A 414 29.12 -16.45 -13.29
CA GLY A 414 29.21 -16.61 -11.85
C GLY A 414 30.64 -16.97 -11.43
N LYS A 415 31.07 -16.48 -10.29
CA LYS A 415 32.38 -16.82 -9.72
C LYS A 415 32.39 -18.31 -9.32
N GLY A 416 33.49 -19.01 -9.56
CA GLY A 416 33.71 -20.33 -8.97
C GLY A 416 33.87 -20.26 -7.45
N GLY A 417 33.43 -21.30 -6.75
CA GLY A 417 33.55 -21.40 -5.30
C GLY A 417 35.00 -21.58 -4.85
N ALA A 418 35.31 -21.11 -3.65
CA ALA A 418 36.60 -21.30 -3.03
C ALA A 418 36.77 -22.76 -2.56
N PRO A 419 38.00 -23.32 -2.59
CA PRO A 419 38.27 -24.62 -2.00
C PRO A 419 38.26 -24.54 -0.47
N LYS A 420 37.98 -25.66 0.21
CA LYS A 420 38.02 -25.73 1.67
C LYS A 420 39.45 -25.65 2.23
N TYR A 421 40.38 -26.31 1.55
CA TYR A 421 41.79 -26.43 1.95
C TYR A 421 42.70 -26.00 0.79
N SER A 422 43.94 -25.62 1.06
CA SER A 422 44.90 -25.20 0.03
C SER A 422 45.29 -26.28 -0.97
N SER A 423 45.08 -27.56 -0.62
CA SER A 423 45.32 -28.71 -1.51
C SER A 423 44.11 -29.07 -2.39
N ALA A 424 42.95 -28.45 -2.15
CA ALA A 424 41.74 -28.67 -2.93
C ALA A 424 41.61 -27.62 -4.04
N SER A 425 40.80 -27.93 -5.06
CA SER A 425 40.66 -27.11 -6.27
C SER A 425 39.57 -26.06 -6.13
N ALA A 426 39.86 -24.83 -6.55
CA ALA A 426 38.84 -23.81 -6.72
C ALA A 426 37.94 -24.15 -7.92
N GLY A 427 36.65 -23.81 -7.81
CA GLY A 427 35.73 -23.92 -8.91
C GLY A 427 36.08 -22.97 -10.04
N ARG A 428 35.74 -23.32 -11.29
CA ARG A 428 35.94 -22.44 -12.44
C ARG A 428 34.91 -21.32 -12.43
N THR A 429 35.33 -20.11 -12.78
CA THR A 429 34.40 -19.00 -13.06
C THR A 429 33.69 -19.26 -14.38
N GLY A 430 32.37 -19.07 -14.41
CA GLY A 430 31.57 -19.22 -15.61
C GLY A 430 31.93 -18.19 -16.68
N SER A 431 31.64 -18.51 -17.94
CA SER A 431 31.88 -17.57 -19.04
C SER A 431 30.88 -16.42 -19.03
N THR A 432 31.33 -15.26 -19.52
CA THR A 432 30.42 -14.13 -19.81
C THR A 432 29.65 -14.45 -21.09
N GLY A 433 28.36 -14.15 -21.10
CA GLY A 433 27.53 -14.33 -22.28
C GLY A 433 27.93 -13.38 -23.40
N GLU A 434 27.66 -13.75 -24.64
CA GLU A 434 27.91 -12.88 -25.78
C GLU A 434 26.99 -11.65 -25.76
N ASN A 435 27.49 -10.51 -26.24
CA ASN A 435 26.65 -9.34 -26.50
C ASN A 435 25.73 -9.62 -27.69
N GLY A 436 24.49 -9.14 -27.62
CA GLY A 436 23.59 -9.11 -28.77
C GLY A 436 24.05 -8.09 -29.80
N THR A 437 23.53 -8.20 -31.02
CA THR A 437 23.73 -7.21 -32.07
C THR A 437 22.61 -6.19 -32.10
N THR A 438 22.93 -4.96 -32.51
CA THR A 438 21.93 -3.93 -32.83
C THR A 438 22.00 -3.62 -34.31
N THR A 439 20.89 -3.84 -35.02
CA THR A 439 20.79 -3.58 -36.46
C THR A 439 19.76 -2.49 -36.70
N THR A 440 20.10 -1.49 -37.51
CA THR A 440 19.16 -0.44 -37.92
C THR A 440 18.82 -0.58 -39.39
N GLN A 441 17.53 -0.48 -39.72
CA GLN A 441 17.00 -0.53 -41.07
C GLN A 441 16.05 0.65 -41.30
N THR A 442 15.99 1.13 -42.55
CA THR A 442 15.00 2.12 -42.99
C THR A 442 14.05 1.45 -43.97
N LYS A 443 12.77 1.36 -43.62
CA LYS A 443 11.72 0.71 -44.42
C LYS A 443 10.39 1.42 -44.21
N THR A 444 9.56 1.50 -45.24
CA THR A 444 8.18 1.99 -45.09
C THR A 444 7.43 1.10 -44.12
N LEU A 445 6.77 1.70 -43.13
CA LEU A 445 6.07 0.99 -42.06
C LEU A 445 4.58 1.34 -42.03
N GLN A 446 3.76 0.36 -41.66
CA GLN A 446 2.39 0.56 -41.25
C GLN A 446 2.23 0.13 -39.79
N LEU A 447 1.80 1.07 -38.93
CA LEU A 447 1.50 0.85 -37.52
C LEU A 447 0.05 1.28 -37.26
N ASN A 448 -0.82 0.32 -36.90
CA ASN A 448 -2.28 0.48 -36.90
C ASN A 448 -2.90 0.71 -35.51
N PHE A 449 -2.13 1.25 -34.55
CA PHE A 449 -2.60 1.55 -33.19
C PHE A 449 -2.64 3.04 -32.87
#